data_AF-I3Y5C9-F1
#
_entry.id   AF-I3Y5C9-F1
#
_cell.length_a   1.000
_cell.length_b   1.000
_cell.length_c   1.000
_cell.angle_alpha   90.00
_cell.angle_beta   90.00
_cell.angle_gamma   90.00
#
_symmetry.space_group_name_H-M   'P 1'
#
loop_
_entity.id
_entity.type
_entity.pdbx_description
1 polymer ?
#
loop_
_entity_poly.entity_id
_entity_poly.type
_entity_poly.pdbx_seq_one_letter_code
_entity_poly.pdbx_strand_id
1 'polypeptide(L)'
;MKSTYRRKYLVDSGYQLTQAGVVVAANLLVALLMAALLSWFYLLEWDGAIAYDHNRRIPIYILTLILIVMLSAMLLSLRRSRMVAGMLKKLHRILDDAGAGVLPEREVDFRRSDYFRELAAPLNRCLERLKALECAEDAALLAALRGVVARGESRGTPDAQLLDEIKTIVSRFDRPSEPALATPEAS
;
A
#
# COMPACT_ATOMS: atom_id res chain seq x y z
N MET A 1 24.79 -14.52 -15.04
CA MET A 1 24.16 -13.50 -15.92
C MET A 1 23.30 -12.57 -15.07
N LYS A 2 23.53 -11.24 -15.09
CA LYS A 2 22.71 -10.27 -14.33
C LYS A 2 21.37 -10.10 -15.02
N SER A 3 20.28 -10.64 -14.46
CA SER A 3 18.94 -10.39 -14.99
C SER A 3 18.59 -8.91 -14.75
N THR A 4 18.31 -8.18 -15.82
CA THR A 4 17.92 -6.78 -15.73
C THR A 4 16.46 -6.72 -15.31
N TYR A 5 16.22 -6.55 -14.01
CA TYR A 5 14.86 -6.47 -13.46
C TYR A 5 14.14 -5.24 -14.03
N ARG A 6 13.28 -5.43 -15.04
CA ARG A 6 12.44 -4.37 -15.59
C ARG A 6 11.43 -3.94 -14.53
N ARG A 7 11.58 -2.73 -13.99
CA ARG A 7 10.55 -2.13 -13.11
C ARG A 7 9.24 -2.03 -13.87
N LYS A 8 8.19 -2.71 -13.39
CA LYS A 8 6.82 -2.47 -13.85
C LYS A 8 6.42 -1.07 -13.40
N TYR A 9 6.23 -0.15 -14.36
CA TYR A 9 5.88 1.24 -14.09
C TYR A 9 4.41 1.44 -13.73
N LEU A 10 3.55 0.48 -14.09
CA LEU A 10 2.13 0.47 -13.79
C LEU A 10 1.89 -0.53 -12.65
N VAL A 11 1.62 -0.02 -11.45
CA VAL A 11 1.35 -0.83 -10.24
C VAL A 11 -0.14 -1.18 -10.15
N ASP A 12 -0.98 -0.25 -10.60
CA ASP A 12 -2.43 -0.36 -10.67
C ASP A 12 -2.93 0.52 -11.82
N SER A 13 -3.33 -0.09 -12.94
CA SER A 13 -3.78 0.65 -14.12
C SER A 13 -5.15 1.29 -13.93
N GLY A 14 -6.01 0.72 -13.09
CA GLY A 14 -7.36 1.24 -12.87
C GLY A 14 -7.33 2.57 -12.13
N TYR A 15 -6.65 2.61 -10.98
CA TYR A 15 -6.50 3.85 -10.21
C TYR A 15 -5.75 4.94 -10.99
N GLN A 16 -4.67 4.57 -11.68
CA GLN A 16 -3.87 5.51 -12.46
C GLN A 16 -4.65 6.10 -13.64
N LEU A 17 -5.48 5.30 -14.31
CA LEU A 17 -6.32 5.77 -15.43
C LEU A 17 -7.42 6.72 -14.93
N THR A 18 -8.09 6.38 -13.83
CA THR A 18 -9.12 7.25 -13.24
C THR A 18 -8.53 8.59 -12.79
N GLN A 19 -7.38 8.57 -12.11
CA GLN A 19 -6.71 9.81 -11.70
C GLN A 19 -6.22 10.62 -12.90
N ALA A 20 -5.65 9.97 -13.92
CA ALA A 20 -5.27 10.64 -15.15
C ALA A 20 -6.49 11.30 -15.83
N GLY A 21 -7.62 10.60 -15.89
CA GLY A 21 -8.88 11.12 -16.42
C GLY A 21 -9.37 12.35 -15.67
N VAL A 22 -9.40 12.31 -14.33
CA VAL A 22 -9.78 13.46 -13.49
C VAL A 22 -8.85 14.64 -13.71
N VAL A 23 -7.53 14.41 -13.77
CA VAL A 23 -6.54 15.45 -14.04
C VAL A 23 -6.75 16.06 -15.41
N VAL A 24 -6.96 15.26 -16.46
CA VAL A 24 -7.23 15.74 -17.82
C VAL A 24 -8.52 16.54 -17.88
N ALA A 25 -9.61 16.07 -17.25
CA ALA A 25 -10.89 16.77 -17.21
C ALA A 25 -10.78 18.13 -16.49
N ALA A 26 -10.12 18.18 -15.33
CA ALA A 26 -9.88 19.43 -14.61
C ALA A 26 -9.05 20.42 -15.44
N ASN A 27 -8.03 19.91 -16.13
CA ASN A 27 -7.18 20.68 -17.03
C ASN A 27 -7.98 21.26 -18.22
N LEU A 28 -8.81 20.44 -18.87
CA LEU A 28 -9.69 20.89 -19.95
C LEU A 28 -10.68 21.97 -19.47
N LEU A 29 -11.24 21.81 -18.27
CA LEU A 29 -12.12 22.82 -17.68
C LEU A 29 -11.40 24.15 -17.47
N VAL A 30 -10.18 24.13 -16.92
CA VAL A 30 -9.36 25.35 -16.76
C VAL A 30 -9.06 25.99 -18.10
N ALA A 31 -8.70 25.20 -19.12
CA ALA A 31 -8.44 25.72 -20.46
C ALA A 31 -9.69 26.38 -21.08
N LEU A 32 -10.88 25.77 -20.92
CA LEU A 32 -12.15 26.33 -21.39
C LEU A 32 -12.50 27.63 -20.67
N LEU A 33 -12.34 27.68 -19.33
CA LEU A 33 -12.58 28.89 -18.55
C LEU A 33 -11.63 30.03 -18.96
N MET A 34 -10.36 29.73 -19.19
CA MET A 34 -9.39 30.72 -19.66
C MET A 34 -9.67 31.18 -21.09
N ALA A 35 -10.08 30.28 -21.98
CA ALA A 35 -10.50 30.65 -23.33
C ALA A 35 -11.75 31.54 -23.32
N ALA A 36 -12.72 31.23 -22.45
CA ALA A 36 -13.90 32.08 -22.25
C ALA A 36 -13.53 33.46 -21.68
N LEU A 37 -12.62 33.51 -20.70
CA LEU A 37 -12.12 34.76 -20.10
C LEU A 37 -11.37 35.62 -21.12
N LEU A 38 -10.48 35.02 -21.92
CA LEU A 38 -9.74 35.70 -23.00
C LEU A 38 -10.68 36.18 -24.11
N SER A 39 -11.66 35.36 -24.50
CA SER A 39 -12.69 35.72 -25.47
C SER A 39 -13.51 36.91 -24.99
N TRP A 40 -13.93 36.88 -23.72
CA TRP A 40 -14.63 38.00 -23.07
C TRP A 40 -13.79 39.27 -23.02
N PHE A 41 -12.51 39.17 -22.62
CA PHE A 41 -11.59 40.29 -22.60
C PHE A 41 -11.40 40.90 -23.99
N TYR A 42 -11.28 40.05 -25.01
CA TYR A 42 -11.18 40.45 -26.40
C TYR A 42 -12.44 41.16 -26.91
N LEU A 43 -13.63 40.71 -26.50
CA LEU A 43 -14.90 41.36 -26.83
C LEU A 43 -15.04 42.75 -26.17
N LEU A 44 -14.50 42.94 -24.96
CA LEU A 44 -14.47 44.25 -24.29
C LEU A 44 -13.49 45.23 -24.96
N GLU A 45 -12.35 44.75 -25.44
CA GLU A 45 -11.36 45.58 -26.13
C GLU A 45 -11.69 45.89 -27.60
N TRP A 46 -12.66 45.18 -28.20
CA TRP A 46 -13.10 45.44 -29.57
C TRP A 46 -13.81 46.79 -29.74
N ASP A 47 -14.14 47.49 -28.65
CA ASP A 47 -14.63 48.89 -28.65
C ASP A 47 -13.48 49.91 -28.92
N GLY A 48 -12.73 49.65 -30.01
CA GLY A 48 -12.21 50.62 -30.98
C GLY A 48 -11.08 51.59 -30.61
N ALA A 49 -10.91 52.03 -29.36
CA ALA A 49 -10.08 53.22 -29.09
C ALA A 49 -8.65 52.92 -28.60
N ILE A 50 -8.34 51.69 -28.18
CA ILE A 50 -7.06 51.34 -27.52
C ILE A 50 -6.50 50.04 -28.12
N ALA A 51 -6.43 49.92 -29.45
CA ALA A 51 -5.88 48.73 -30.09
C ALA A 51 -4.34 48.78 -30.12
N TYR A 52 -3.72 48.30 -29.03
CA TYR A 52 -2.28 48.15 -28.84
C TYR A 52 -1.70 47.08 -29.81
N ASP A 53 -1.03 47.51 -30.88
CA ASP A 53 -0.33 46.62 -31.83
C ASP A 53 0.88 45.89 -31.18
N HIS A 54 1.32 46.33 -29.99
CA HIS A 54 2.42 45.69 -29.25
C HIS A 54 2.03 44.47 -28.41
N ASN A 55 0.73 44.20 -28.20
CA ASN A 55 0.28 43.14 -27.28
C ASN A 55 -0.26 41.86 -27.93
N ARG A 56 -0.18 41.72 -29.27
CA ARG A 56 -0.59 40.47 -29.95
C ARG A 56 0.10 39.20 -29.43
N ARG A 57 1.26 39.34 -28.78
CA ARG A 57 1.99 38.20 -28.20
C ARG A 57 1.55 37.84 -26.77
N ILE A 58 0.87 38.73 -26.05
CA ILE A 58 0.42 38.46 -24.67
C ILE A 58 -0.47 37.21 -24.58
N PRO A 59 -1.49 37.01 -25.45
CA PRO A 59 -2.31 35.80 -25.39
C PRO A 59 -1.50 34.51 -25.58
N ILE A 60 -0.48 34.56 -26.45
CA ILE A 60 0.41 33.41 -26.71
C ILE A 60 1.26 33.11 -25.46
N TYR A 61 1.80 34.13 -24.79
CA TYR A 61 2.57 33.94 -23.56
C TYR A 61 1.69 33.40 -22.42
N ILE A 62 0.46 33.91 -22.27
CA ILE A 62 -0.50 33.40 -21.29
C ILE A 62 -0.83 31.94 -21.58
N LEU A 63 -1.16 31.60 -22.83
CA LEU A 63 -1.45 30.23 -23.25
C LEU A 63 -0.27 29.29 -22.98
N THR A 64 0.94 29.73 -23.30
CA THR A 64 2.18 28.95 -23.08
C THR A 64 2.42 28.71 -21.60
N LEU A 65 2.26 29.75 -20.76
CA LEU A 65 2.40 29.65 -19.31
C LEU A 65 1.39 28.65 -18.72
N ILE A 66 0.13 28.74 -19.15
CA ILE A 66 -0.93 27.81 -18.73
C ILE A 66 -0.54 26.37 -19.09
N LEU A 67 -0.12 26.14 -20.34
CA LEU A 67 0.30 24.80 -20.78
C LEU A 67 1.43 24.23 -19.90
N ILE A 68 2.43 25.05 -19.57
CA ILE A 68 3.54 24.65 -18.70
C ILE A 68 3.04 24.30 -17.29
N VAL A 69 2.14 25.11 -16.72
CA VAL A 69 1.55 24.87 -15.39
C VAL A 69 0.74 23.58 -15.40
N MET A 70 -0.11 23.37 -16.41
CA MET A 70 -0.93 22.17 -16.57
C MET A 70 -0.07 20.91 -16.67
N LEU A 71 0.98 20.95 -17.51
CA LEU A 71 1.89 19.82 -17.69
C LEU A 71 2.68 19.51 -16.41
N SER A 72 3.14 20.55 -15.72
CA SER A 72 3.85 20.42 -14.43
C SER A 72 2.93 19.82 -13.35
N ALA A 73 1.69 20.30 -13.25
CA ALA A 73 0.69 19.78 -12.32
C ALA A 73 0.36 18.31 -12.61
N MET A 74 0.20 17.94 -13.88
CA MET A 74 -0.03 16.56 -14.30
C MET A 74 1.13 15.64 -13.91
N LEU A 75 2.38 16.05 -14.18
CA LEU A 75 3.57 15.27 -13.83
C LEU A 75 3.74 15.10 -12.31
N LEU A 76 3.47 16.16 -11.53
CA LEU A 76 3.50 16.11 -10.07
C LEU A 76 2.39 15.20 -9.52
N SER A 77 1.18 15.29 -10.05
CA SER A 77 0.05 14.43 -9.67
C SER A 77 0.35 12.96 -9.93
N LEU A 78 0.88 12.61 -11.10
CA LEU A 78 1.27 11.23 -11.45
C LEU A 78 2.43 10.71 -10.59
N ARG A 79 3.36 11.56 -10.17
CA ARG A 79 4.42 11.18 -9.23
C ARG A 79 3.86 10.88 -7.84
N ARG A 80 3.00 11.77 -7.33
CA ARG A 80 2.38 11.61 -6.00
C ARG A 80 1.46 10.39 -5.96
N SER A 81 0.66 10.18 -7.01
CA SER A 81 -0.20 9.00 -7.20
C SER A 81 0.56 7.68 -7.02
N ARG A 82 1.67 7.52 -7.75
CA ARG A 82 2.46 6.28 -7.73
C ARG A 82 3.03 5.99 -6.34
N MET A 83 3.44 7.03 -5.63
CA MET A 83 3.96 6.93 -4.28
C MET A 83 2.89 6.44 -3.30
N VAL A 84 1.68 6.99 -3.38
CA VAL A 84 0.55 6.58 -2.54
C VAL A 84 0.06 5.17 -2.89
N ALA A 85 -0.11 4.86 -4.18
CA ALA A 85 -0.64 3.57 -4.63
C ALA A 85 0.28 2.39 -4.27
N GLY A 86 1.60 2.56 -4.42
CA GLY A 86 2.57 1.53 -4.03
C GLY A 86 2.54 1.22 -2.54
N MET A 87 2.41 2.26 -1.73
CA MET A 87 2.27 2.17 -0.28
C MET A 87 0.97 1.49 0.14
N LEU A 88 -0.15 1.91 -0.42
CA LEU A 88 -1.47 1.35 -0.10
C LEU A 88 -1.55 -0.14 -0.45
N LYS A 89 -0.98 -0.54 -1.60
CA LYS A 89 -0.90 -1.95 -2.00
C LYS A 89 -0.05 -2.78 -1.04
N LYS A 90 1.08 -2.23 -0.56
CA LYS A 90 1.90 -2.90 0.46
C LYS A 90 1.13 -3.07 1.76
N LEU A 91 0.45 -2.01 2.22
CA LEU A 91 -0.35 -2.04 3.44
C LEU A 91 -1.49 -3.06 3.34
N HIS A 92 -2.23 -3.06 2.23
CA HIS A 92 -3.31 -4.01 2.00
C HIS A 92 -2.83 -5.46 2.07
N ARG A 93 -1.71 -5.77 1.40
CA ARG A 93 -1.11 -7.11 1.47
C ARG A 93 -0.72 -7.50 2.89
N ILE A 94 -0.11 -6.59 3.66
CA ILE A 94 0.27 -6.88 5.06
C ILE A 94 -0.97 -7.16 5.91
N LEU A 95 -2.06 -6.42 5.70
CA LEU A 95 -3.31 -6.64 6.42
C LEU A 95 -4.00 -7.94 6.01
N ASP A 96 -4.01 -8.27 4.72
CA ASP A 96 -4.54 -9.54 4.21
C ASP A 96 -3.72 -10.73 4.74
N ASP A 97 -2.39 -10.65 4.70
CA ASP A 97 -1.49 -11.66 5.23
C ASP A 97 -1.71 -11.83 6.75
N ALA A 98 -1.82 -10.72 7.50
CA ALA A 98 -2.13 -10.75 8.93
C ALA A 98 -3.53 -11.32 9.23
N GLY A 99 -4.53 -11.03 8.39
CA GLY A 99 -5.87 -11.62 8.49
C GLY A 99 -5.90 -13.11 8.20
N ALA A 100 -4.92 -13.63 7.46
CA ALA A 100 -4.70 -15.05 7.22
C ALA A 100 -3.81 -15.73 8.29
N GLY A 101 -3.42 -15.02 9.35
CA GLY A 101 -2.49 -15.52 10.39
C GLY A 101 -1.03 -15.56 9.94
N VAL A 102 -0.69 -15.00 8.77
CA VAL A 102 0.69 -14.91 8.28
C VAL A 102 1.27 -13.58 8.71
N LEU A 103 1.84 -13.54 9.91
CA LEU A 103 2.44 -12.33 10.46
C LEU A 103 3.88 -12.17 9.97
N PRO A 104 4.29 -10.97 9.51
CA PRO A 104 5.63 -10.76 8.98
C PRO A 104 6.69 -10.90 10.08
N GLU A 105 7.75 -11.66 9.84
CA GLU A 105 8.85 -11.85 10.81
C GLU A 105 9.56 -10.53 11.15
N ARG A 106 9.71 -9.66 10.14
CA ARG A 106 10.41 -8.38 10.26
C ARG A 106 9.43 -7.23 10.39
N GLU A 107 9.87 -6.17 11.08
CA GLU A 107 9.13 -4.92 11.15
C GLU A 107 8.83 -4.37 9.76
N VAL A 108 7.60 -3.88 9.60
CA VAL A 108 7.18 -3.19 8.40
C VAL A 108 7.80 -1.80 8.40
N ASP A 109 8.69 -1.55 7.46
CA ASP A 109 9.23 -0.22 7.21
C ASP A 109 8.70 0.37 5.89
N PHE A 110 8.49 1.69 5.88
CA PHE A 110 8.08 2.48 4.72
C PHE A 110 9.23 3.41 4.31
N ARG A 111 9.25 3.90 3.06
CA ARG A 111 10.41 4.69 2.63
C ARG A 111 10.45 6.01 3.41
N ARG A 112 11.66 6.50 3.67
CA ARG A 112 11.88 7.69 4.50
C ARG A 112 11.15 8.95 4.00
N SER A 113 10.94 9.06 2.69
CA SER A 113 10.23 10.17 2.06
C SER A 113 8.72 9.96 1.94
N ASP A 114 8.19 8.78 2.30
CA ASP A 114 6.77 8.47 2.16
C ASP A 114 5.95 9.24 3.20
N TYR A 115 4.84 9.83 2.75
CA TYR A 115 3.92 10.59 3.61
C TYR A 115 3.37 9.76 4.78
N PHE A 116 3.29 8.44 4.63
CA PHE A 116 2.74 7.54 5.64
C PHE A 116 3.83 6.84 6.45
N ARG A 117 5.06 7.35 6.49
CA ARG A 117 6.12 6.77 7.34
C ARG A 117 5.67 6.67 8.80
N GLU A 118 4.91 7.66 9.27
CA GLU A 118 4.35 7.68 10.62
C GLU A 118 3.37 6.53 10.89
N LEU A 119 2.79 5.91 9.86
CA LEU A 119 1.93 4.73 10.03
C LEU A 119 2.71 3.44 10.30
N ALA A 120 4.02 3.39 10.03
CA ALA A 120 4.82 2.18 10.28
C ALA A 120 4.80 1.78 11.76
N ALA A 121 5.04 2.74 12.65
CA ALA A 121 5.10 2.50 14.08
C ALA A 121 3.78 1.96 14.68
N PRO A 122 2.60 2.59 14.48
CA PRO A 122 1.34 2.05 14.99
C PRO A 122 0.97 0.71 14.33
N LEU A 123 1.30 0.50 13.05
CA LEU A 123 1.08 -0.77 12.38
C LEU A 123 1.91 -1.89 13.01
N ASN A 124 3.21 -1.68 13.23
CA ASN A 124 4.07 -2.66 13.89
C ASN A 124 3.61 -2.98 15.30
N ARG A 125 3.18 -1.98 16.08
CA ARG A 125 2.57 -2.22 17.42
C ARG A 125 1.30 -3.07 17.34
N CYS A 126 0.49 -2.90 16.30
CA CYS A 126 -0.70 -3.72 16.09
C CYS A 126 -0.32 -5.17 15.77
N LEU A 127 0.63 -5.37 14.85
CA LEU A 127 1.13 -6.69 14.47
C LEU A 127 1.80 -7.41 15.65
N GLU A 128 2.55 -6.70 16.49
CA GLU A 128 3.14 -7.25 17.72
C GLU A 128 2.07 -7.71 18.70
N ARG A 129 0.99 -6.94 18.87
CA ARG A 129 -0.14 -7.35 19.73
C ARG A 129 -0.85 -8.58 19.19
N LEU A 130 -1.04 -8.67 17.87
CA LEU A 130 -1.61 -9.86 17.23
C LEU A 130 -0.72 -11.09 17.46
N LYS A 131 0.60 -10.97 17.26
CA LYS A 131 1.56 -12.04 17.57
C LYS A 131 1.49 -12.49 19.03
N ALA A 132 1.37 -11.53 19.94
CA ALA A 132 1.28 -11.82 21.37
C ALA A 132 -0.02 -12.56 21.73
N LEU A 133 -1.13 -12.25 21.05
CA LEU A 133 -2.41 -12.93 21.25
C LEU A 133 -2.39 -14.35 20.72
N GLU A 134 -1.88 -14.58 19.51
CA GLU A 134 -1.70 -15.95 18.97
C GLU A 134 -0.83 -16.79 19.91
N CYS A 135 0.30 -16.25 20.36
CA CYS A 135 1.19 -16.94 21.29
C CYS A 135 0.52 -17.24 22.65
N ALA A 136 -0.38 -16.36 23.12
CA ALA A 136 -1.10 -16.56 24.38
C ALA A 136 -2.20 -17.63 24.26
N GLU A 137 -2.94 -17.64 23.14
CA GLU A 137 -3.93 -18.68 22.83
C GLU A 137 -3.26 -20.05 22.66
N ASP A 138 -2.16 -20.11 21.92
CA ASP A 138 -1.36 -21.33 21.75
C ASP A 138 -0.82 -21.83 23.09
N ALA A 139 -0.30 -20.94 23.95
CA ALA A 139 0.16 -21.30 25.29
C ALA A 139 -0.97 -21.82 26.18
N ALA A 140 -2.16 -21.20 26.12
CA ALA A 140 -3.34 -21.63 26.88
C ALA A 140 -3.86 -22.99 26.39
N LEU A 141 -3.90 -23.21 25.07
CA LEU A 141 -4.27 -24.47 24.46
C LEU A 141 -3.28 -25.59 24.85
N LEU A 142 -1.98 -25.30 24.80
CA LEU A 142 -0.93 -26.23 25.24
C LEU A 142 -1.03 -26.55 26.74
N ALA A 143 -1.30 -25.56 27.58
CA ALA A 143 -1.51 -25.78 29.01
C ALA A 143 -2.75 -26.64 29.27
N ALA A 144 -3.85 -26.40 28.54
CA ALA A 144 -5.07 -27.20 28.64
C ALA A 144 -4.82 -28.67 28.22
N LEU A 145 -4.12 -28.89 27.10
CA LEU A 145 -3.75 -30.23 26.62
C LEU A 145 -2.86 -30.96 27.64
N ARG A 146 -1.83 -30.30 28.19
CA ARG A 146 -0.98 -30.87 29.25
C ARG A 146 -1.78 -31.24 30.50
N GLY A 147 -2.76 -30.41 30.90
CA GLY A 147 -3.65 -30.69 32.02
C GLY A 147 -4.61 -31.86 31.78
N VAL A 148 -5.00 -32.13 30.54
CA VAL A 148 -5.76 -33.34 30.16
C VAL A 148 -4.87 -34.58 30.27
N VAL A 149 -3.63 -34.51 29.79
CA VAL A 149 -2.66 -35.62 29.90
C VAL A 149 -2.42 -36.00 31.37
N ALA A 150 -2.12 -35.02 32.22
CA ALA A 150 -1.86 -35.27 33.65
C ALA A 150 -3.07 -35.87 34.39
N ARG A 151 -4.29 -35.47 34.01
CA ARG A 151 -5.54 -36.02 34.59
C ARG A 151 -5.84 -37.44 34.09
N GLY A 152 -5.44 -37.78 32.87
CA GLY A 152 -5.58 -39.14 32.35
C GLY A 152 -4.60 -40.13 33.00
N GLU A 153 -3.35 -39.70 33.21
CA GLU A 153 -2.32 -40.52 33.89
C GLU A 153 -2.69 -40.83 35.35
N SER A 154 -3.34 -39.89 36.05
CA SER A 154 -3.72 -40.05 37.46
C SER A 154 -5.00 -40.87 37.68
N ARG A 155 -5.88 -41.01 36.66
CA ARG A 155 -7.15 -41.74 36.78
C ARG A 155 -7.09 -43.20 36.34
N GLY A 156 -5.97 -43.68 35.78
CA GLY A 156 -5.80 -45.09 35.39
C GLY A 156 -6.83 -45.58 34.37
N THR A 157 -7.44 -44.67 33.59
CA THR A 157 -8.44 -45.02 32.58
C THR A 157 -7.78 -45.54 31.28
N PRO A 158 -8.44 -46.45 30.53
CA PRO A 158 -7.80 -47.35 29.57
C PRO A 158 -7.48 -46.77 28.19
N ASP A 159 -7.74 -45.49 27.96
CA ASP A 159 -7.49 -44.85 26.66
C ASP A 159 -6.04 -44.37 26.55
N ALA A 160 -5.11 -45.31 26.75
CA ALA A 160 -3.68 -45.08 26.60
C ALA A 160 -3.32 -44.58 25.19
N GLN A 161 -4.08 -44.99 24.15
CA GLN A 161 -3.90 -44.50 22.78
C GLN A 161 -4.26 -43.03 22.62
N LEU A 162 -5.36 -42.57 23.21
CA LEU A 162 -5.80 -41.17 23.15
C LEU A 162 -4.84 -40.26 23.93
N LEU A 163 -4.31 -40.74 25.06
CA LEU A 163 -3.26 -40.04 25.80
C LEU A 163 -1.94 -39.96 25.03
N ASP A 164 -1.57 -41.01 24.30
CA ASP A 164 -0.35 -41.03 23.49
C ASP A 164 -0.49 -40.15 22.24
N GLU A 165 -1.67 -40.11 21.61
CA GLU A 165 -1.98 -39.16 20.53
C GLU A 165 -1.91 -37.71 21.03
N ILE A 166 -2.49 -37.40 22.19
CA ILE A 166 -2.41 -36.06 22.77
C ILE A 166 -0.95 -35.70 23.12
N LYS A 167 -0.17 -36.63 23.69
CA LYS A 167 1.28 -36.40 23.94
C LYS A 167 2.06 -36.18 22.65
N THR A 168 1.70 -36.90 21.58
CA THR A 168 2.32 -36.75 20.26
C THR A 168 1.98 -35.39 19.65
N ILE A 169 0.73 -34.94 19.79
CA ILE A 169 0.31 -33.59 19.35
C ILE A 169 1.03 -32.53 20.17
N VAL A 170 1.06 -32.63 21.50
CA VAL A 170 1.76 -31.67 22.37
C VAL A 170 3.26 -31.61 22.06
N SER A 171 3.93 -32.74 21.89
CA SER A 171 5.37 -32.78 21.55
C SER A 171 5.68 -32.28 20.14
N ARG A 172 4.73 -32.35 19.19
CA ARG A 172 4.86 -31.69 17.88
C ARG A 172 4.77 -30.17 17.97
N PHE A 173 3.95 -29.64 18.87
CA PHE A 173 3.84 -28.20 19.11
C PHE A 173 5.00 -27.65 19.97
N ASP A 174 5.61 -28.47 20.85
CA ASP A 174 6.75 -28.07 21.68
C ASP A 174 8.08 -28.01 20.89
N ARG A 175 8.14 -28.56 19.67
CA ARG A 175 9.29 -28.33 18.79
C ARG A 175 9.20 -26.91 18.25
N PRO A 176 10.18 -26.04 18.53
CA PRO A 176 10.24 -24.75 17.85
C PRO A 176 10.21 -25.04 16.36
N SER A 177 9.27 -24.42 15.65
CA SER A 177 9.13 -24.53 14.20
C SER A 177 10.52 -24.29 13.59
N GLU A 178 11.17 -25.38 13.20
CA GLU A 178 12.45 -25.31 12.50
C GLU A 178 12.17 -24.44 11.28
N PRO A 179 12.87 -23.29 11.12
CA PRO A 179 12.63 -22.41 10.00
C PRO A 179 12.82 -23.25 8.75
N ALA A 180 11.74 -23.38 7.98
CA ALA A 180 11.71 -24.17 6.76
C ALA A 180 12.96 -23.81 5.95
N LEU A 181 13.94 -24.71 5.95
CA LEU A 181 15.23 -24.51 5.32
C LEU A 181 14.94 -24.10 3.88
N ALA A 182 15.33 -22.87 3.56
CA ALA A 182 15.18 -22.28 2.25
C ALA A 182 15.59 -23.32 1.21
N THR A 183 14.62 -23.77 0.42
CA THR A 183 14.86 -24.59 -0.76
C THR A 183 15.87 -23.82 -1.62
N PRO A 184 17.06 -24.38 -1.89
CA PRO A 184 18.03 -23.72 -2.75
C PRO A 184 17.40 -23.66 -4.15
N GLU A 185 17.09 -22.45 -4.62
CA GLU A 185 16.68 -22.23 -5.99
C GLU A 185 17.76 -22.80 -6.92
N ALA A 186 17.38 -23.84 -7.67
CA ALA A 186 18.20 -24.42 -8.71
C ALA A 186 18.47 -23.36 -9.78
N SER A 187 19.76 -23.22 -10.09
CA SER A 187 20.34 -22.24 -11.02
C SER A 187 19.98 -22.47 -12.48
#